data_AF-A0A3A5V7R4-F1
#
_entry.id   AF-A0A3A5V7R4-F1
#
_cell.length_a   1.000
_cell.length_b   1.000
_cell.length_c   1.000
_cell.angle_alpha   90.00
_cell.angle_beta   90.00
_cell.angle_gamma   90.00
#
_symmetry.space_group_name_H-M   'P 1'
#
loop_
_entity.id
_entity.type
_entity.pdbx_description
1 polymer ?
#
loop_
_entity_poly.entity_id
_entity_poly.type
_entity_poly.pdbx_seq_one_letter_code
_entity_poly.pdbx_strand_id
1 'polypeptide(L)'
;MASEYDVETLLWAIGILALPLLLALPAKILYQTIILGVGPAERTYRGTVQKILDSGMQVEQFREVLDDEARRLGIKPSRAKLNETDLLYPLTLTHFLLTPMLFVLPIIAIISLPIIILGIPVLYILEVIIIRKRLLINSINKLETWFGKQIIHIPDAGSDHC
;
A
#
# COMPACT_ATOMS: atom_id res chain seq x y z
N MET A 1 -18.32 -35.29 -1.38
CA MET A 1 -16.99 -35.94 -1.34
C MET A 1 -16.05 -34.91 -0.75
N ALA A 2 -15.75 -35.05 0.54
CA ALA A 2 -14.95 -34.11 1.31
C ALA A 2 -13.76 -34.87 1.91
N SER A 3 -12.61 -34.20 1.94
CA SER A 3 -11.35 -34.53 2.62
C SER A 3 -10.50 -35.68 2.06
N GLU A 4 -9.87 -35.46 0.92
CA GLU A 4 -8.41 -35.63 0.89
C GLU A 4 -7.85 -34.22 1.03
N TYR A 5 -7.03 -33.97 2.04
CA TYR A 5 -6.32 -32.70 2.13
C TYR A 5 -5.46 -32.59 0.88
N ASP A 6 -5.83 -31.69 -0.02
CA ASP A 6 -5.03 -31.40 -1.20
C ASP A 6 -3.78 -30.62 -0.73
N VAL A 7 -2.77 -31.39 -0.30
CA VAL A 7 -1.51 -30.89 0.25
C VAL A 7 -0.83 -29.96 -0.76
N GLU A 8 -0.99 -30.23 -2.05
CA GLU A 8 -0.51 -29.37 -3.13
C GLU A 8 -1.19 -27.99 -3.08
N THR A 9 -2.52 -27.95 -3.03
CA THR A 9 -3.26 -26.68 -2.91
C THR A 9 -2.91 -25.93 -1.63
N LEU A 10 -2.72 -26.64 -0.50
CA LEU A 10 -2.29 -26.02 0.76
C LEU A 10 -0.89 -25.39 0.64
N LEU A 11 0.06 -26.10 0.04
CA LEU A 11 1.42 -25.61 -0.18
C LEU A 11 1.44 -24.39 -1.11
N TRP A 12 0.65 -24.41 -2.18
CA TRP A 12 0.49 -23.25 -3.06
C TRP A 12 -0.13 -22.06 -2.33
N ALA A 13 -1.18 -22.27 -1.54
CA ALA A 13 -1.81 -21.20 -0.77
C ALA A 13 -0.82 -20.57 0.22
N ILE A 14 -0.04 -21.38 0.94
CA ILE A 14 1.01 -20.89 1.84
C ILE A 14 2.09 -20.14 1.06
N GLY A 15 2.54 -20.67 -0.08
CA GLY A 15 3.54 -20.04 -0.93
C GLY A 15 3.10 -18.67 -1.45
N ILE A 16 1.87 -18.56 -1.94
CA ILE A 16 1.29 -17.30 -2.42
C ILE A 16 1.14 -16.30 -1.26
N LEU A 17 0.69 -16.77 -0.09
CA LEU A 17 0.55 -15.92 1.11
C LEU A 17 1.91 -15.42 1.62
N ALA A 18 2.96 -16.23 1.51
CA ALA A 18 4.32 -15.88 1.92
C ALA A 18 5.08 -15.04 0.88
N LEU A 19 4.60 -14.96 -0.37
CA LEU A 19 5.28 -14.28 -1.47
C LEU A 19 5.62 -12.81 -1.19
N PRO A 20 4.74 -11.97 -0.60
CA PRO A 20 5.09 -10.60 -0.23
C PRO A 20 6.25 -10.54 0.76
N LEU A 21 6.31 -11.47 1.71
CA LEU A 21 7.38 -11.55 2.71
C LEU A 21 8.71 -11.95 2.06
N LEU A 22 8.67 -12.94 1.15
CA LEU A 22 9.83 -13.40 0.39
C LEU A 22 10.43 -12.30 -0.48
N LEU A 23 9.61 -11.38 -1.01
CA LEU A 23 10.08 -10.22 -1.77
C LEU A 23 10.52 -9.06 -0.87
N ALA A 24 9.87 -8.85 0.28
CA ALA A 24 10.20 -7.76 1.20
C ALA A 24 11.56 -7.94 1.88
N LEU A 25 11.94 -9.18 2.21
CA LEU A 25 13.22 -9.50 2.85
C LEU A 25 14.45 -9.06 2.04
N PRO A 26 14.64 -9.48 0.77
CA PRO A 26 15.79 -9.06 -0.02
C PRO A 26 15.77 -7.55 -0.26
N ALA A 27 14.60 -6.92 -0.42
CA ALA A 27 14.48 -5.47 -0.55
C ALA A 27 15.00 -4.74 0.71
N LYS A 28 14.64 -5.22 1.91
CA LYS A 28 15.14 -4.68 3.17
C LYS A 28 16.65 -4.85 3.31
N ILE A 29 17.18 -6.03 2.96
CA ILE A 29 18.62 -6.30 3.02
C ILE A 29 19.37 -5.38 2.03
N LEU A 30 18.84 -5.21 0.82
CA LEU A 30 19.40 -4.32 -0.20
C LEU A 30 19.45 -2.87 0.29
N TYR A 31 18.37 -2.39 0.92
CA TYR A 31 18.32 -1.07 1.53
C TYR A 31 19.39 -0.90 2.62
N GLN A 32 19.50 -1.87 3.53
CA GLN A 32 20.48 -1.82 4.62
C GLN A 32 21.93 -1.85 4.12
N THR A 33 22.21 -2.62 3.07
CA THR A 33 23.57 -2.81 2.55
C THR A 33 24.02 -1.71 1.59
N ILE A 34 23.17 -1.31 0.64
CA ILE A 34 23.55 -0.37 -0.43
C ILE A 34 23.31 1.08 -0.01
N ILE A 35 22.17 1.35 0.63
CA ILE A 35 21.72 2.73 0.91
C ILE A 35 22.30 3.23 2.24
N LEU A 36 22.10 2.48 3.32
CA LEU A 36 22.59 2.84 4.65
C LEU A 36 24.10 2.60 4.81
N GLY A 37 24.61 1.54 4.20
CA GLY A 37 25.99 1.09 4.38
C GLY A 37 26.16 0.30 5.67
N VAL A 38 27.01 -0.74 5.61
CA VAL A 38 27.25 -1.67 6.74
C VAL A 38 28.69 -1.63 7.26
N GLY A 39 29.46 -0.61 6.85
CA GLY A 39 30.88 -0.49 7.17
C GLY A 39 31.16 -0.15 8.64
N PRO A 40 32.42 -0.30 9.08
CA PRO A 40 32.83 0.05 10.45
C PRO A 40 32.58 1.54 10.78
N ALA A 41 32.73 2.41 9.78
CA ALA A 41 32.50 3.85 9.90
C ALA A 41 31.02 4.14 10.23
N GLU A 42 30.11 3.56 9.45
CA GLU A 42 28.66 3.73 9.64
C GLU A 42 28.20 3.16 10.99
N ARG A 43 28.75 2.02 11.43
CA ARG A 43 28.44 1.46 12.75
C ARG A 43 28.90 2.36 13.89
N THR A 44 30.09 2.94 13.77
CA THR A 44 30.65 3.87 14.77
C THR A 44 29.79 5.13 14.86
N TYR A 45 29.46 5.71 13.71
CA TYR A 45 28.59 6.88 13.62
C TYR A 45 27.21 6.63 14.24
N ARG A 46 26.56 5.51 13.88
CA ARG A 46 25.26 5.11 14.47
C ARG A 46 25.33 4.92 15.97
N GLY A 47 26.41 4.35 16.49
CA GLY A 47 26.63 4.22 17.93
C GLY A 47 26.71 5.57 18.64
N THR A 48 27.32 6.58 18.02
CA THR A 48 27.36 7.95 18.55
C THR A 48 25.97 8.59 18.56
N VAL A 49 25.23 8.50 17.46
CA VAL A 49 23.85 9.00 17.38
C VAL A 49 22.96 8.30 18.41
N GLN A 50 23.10 6.97 18.56
CA GLN A 50 22.31 6.19 19.50
C GLN A 50 22.58 6.60 20.95
N LYS A 51 23.82 6.91 21.33
CA LYS A 51 24.13 7.45 22.66
C LYS A 51 23.42 8.79 22.94
N ILE A 52 23.30 9.65 21.93
CA ILE A 52 22.57 10.92 22.04
C ILE A 52 21.07 10.64 22.24
N LEU A 53 20.50 9.71 21.47
CA LEU A 53 19.10 9.31 21.61
C LEU A 53 18.81 8.64 22.96
N ASP A 54 19.69 7.77 23.42
CA ASP A 54 19.58 7.08 24.71
C ASP A 54 19.65 8.06 25.89
N SER A 55 20.33 9.20 25.72
CA SER A 55 20.36 10.30 26.70
C SER A 55 19.10 11.17 26.70
N GLY A 56 18.15 10.92 25.80
CA GLY A 56 16.91 11.71 25.65
C GLY A 56 17.12 13.10 25.06
N MET A 57 18.30 13.38 24.50
CA MET A 57 18.62 14.67 23.89
C MET A 57 18.23 14.71 22.42
N GLN A 58 18.00 15.92 21.90
CA GLN A 58 17.67 16.11 20.49
C GLN A 58 18.93 16.07 19.63
N VAL A 59 18.92 15.27 18.56
CA VAL A 59 20.05 15.11 17.62
C VAL A 59 20.49 16.44 17.01
N GLU A 60 19.55 17.35 16.75
CA GLU A 60 19.81 18.66 16.14
C GLU A 60 20.74 19.54 16.99
N GLN A 61 20.71 19.39 18.31
CA GLN A 61 21.60 20.15 19.22
C GLN A 61 23.06 19.74 19.06
N PHE A 62 23.32 18.55 18.53
CA PHE A 62 24.65 17.98 18.31
C PHE A 62 25.07 18.01 16.85
N ARG A 63 24.42 18.83 16.00
CA ARG A 63 24.66 18.86 14.55
C ARG A 63 26.14 19.08 14.20
N GLU A 64 26.78 20.06 14.84
CA GLU A 64 28.20 20.38 14.60
C GLU A 64 29.12 19.19 14.97
N VAL A 65 28.88 18.56 16.12
CA VAL A 65 29.63 17.38 16.57
C VAL A 65 29.43 16.19 15.65
N LEU A 66 28.21 15.98 15.17
CA LEU A 66 27.86 14.89 14.25
C LEU A 66 28.43 15.11 12.85
N ASP A 67 28.45 16.34 12.36
CA ASP A 67 29.04 16.68 11.07
C ASP A 67 30.58 16.51 11.12
N ASP A 68 31.22 16.88 12.22
CA ASP A 68 32.65 16.63 12.46
C ASP A 68 32.98 15.14 12.54
N GLU A 69 32.17 14.35 13.27
CA GLU A 69 32.38 12.90 13.36
C GLU A 69 32.13 12.22 12.02
N ALA A 70 31.12 12.64 11.25
CA ALA A 70 30.88 12.14 9.89
C ALA A 70 32.07 12.44 8.97
N ARG A 71 32.65 13.65 9.07
CA ARG A 71 33.82 14.06 8.30
C ARG A 71 35.07 13.27 8.70
N ARG A 72 35.29 13.06 9.99
CA ARG A 72 36.37 12.24 10.55
C ARG A 72 36.29 10.78 10.08
N LEU A 73 35.09 10.24 9.96
CA LEU A 73 34.81 8.88 9.48
C LEU A 73 34.76 8.77 7.94
N GLY A 74 34.86 9.88 7.21
CA GLY A 74 34.80 9.90 5.75
C GLY A 74 33.41 9.59 5.18
N ILE A 75 32.35 9.72 5.98
CA ILE A 75 30.97 9.43 5.57
C ILE A 75 30.43 10.63 4.80
N LYS A 76 29.80 10.38 3.63
CA LYS A 76 29.11 11.43 2.88
C LYS A 76 27.96 12.01 3.73
N PRO A 77 27.75 13.34 3.74
CA PRO A 77 26.71 13.96 4.56
C PRO A 77 25.30 13.42 4.26
N SER A 78 25.03 13.04 3.01
CA SER A 78 23.77 12.39 2.62
C SER A 78 23.58 11.03 3.31
N ARG A 79 24.63 10.23 3.43
CA ARG A 79 24.59 8.92 4.12
C ARG A 79 24.52 9.06 5.64
N ALA A 80 25.19 10.06 6.20
CA ALA A 80 25.08 10.39 7.62
C ALA A 80 23.61 10.69 7.97
N LYS A 81 22.98 11.59 7.21
CA LYS A 81 21.57 11.95 7.38
C LYS A 81 20.60 10.77 7.20
N LEU A 82 20.88 9.87 6.27
CA LEU A 82 20.10 8.63 6.10
C LEU A 82 20.21 7.72 7.33
N ASN A 83 21.41 7.56 7.89
CA ASN A 83 21.61 6.78 9.12
C ASN A 83 20.97 7.43 10.35
N GLU A 84 21.02 8.76 10.48
CA GLU A 84 20.28 9.51 11.51
C GLU A 84 18.77 9.27 11.39
N THR A 85 18.25 9.40 10.17
CA THR A 85 16.81 9.24 9.89
C THR A 85 16.34 7.80 10.14
N ASP A 86 17.13 6.78 9.76
CA ASP A 86 16.82 5.36 10.04
C ASP A 86 16.81 5.04 11.53
N LEU A 87 17.63 5.73 12.34
CA LEU A 87 17.60 5.56 13.80
C LEU A 87 16.36 6.22 14.44
N LEU A 88 15.93 7.37 13.92
CA LEU A 88 14.74 8.08 14.41
C LEU A 88 13.43 7.42 13.94
N TYR A 89 13.40 6.99 12.67
CA TYR A 89 12.23 6.45 11.98
C TYR A 89 12.62 5.17 11.23
N PRO A 90 12.78 4.03 11.95
CA PRO A 90 13.29 2.82 11.35
C PRO A 90 12.34 2.24 10.30
N LEU A 91 12.87 1.95 9.11
CA LEU A 91 12.12 1.25 8.08
C LEU A 91 11.98 -0.24 8.47
N THR A 92 10.86 -0.56 9.12
CA THR A 92 10.53 -1.94 9.50
C THR A 92 10.14 -2.80 8.31
N LEU A 93 10.14 -4.12 8.47
CA LEU A 93 9.75 -5.08 7.43
C LEU A 93 8.34 -4.80 6.88
N THR A 94 7.42 -4.29 7.71
CA THR A 94 6.06 -3.92 7.32
C THR A 94 6.04 -2.88 6.20
N HIS A 95 6.95 -1.92 6.20
CA HIS A 95 7.06 -0.92 5.13
C HIS A 95 7.49 -1.57 3.81
N PHE A 96 8.34 -2.59 3.87
CA PHE A 96 8.80 -3.33 2.70
C PHE A 96 7.77 -4.31 2.15
N LEU A 97 6.77 -4.73 2.93
CA LEU A 97 5.66 -5.55 2.43
C LEU A 97 4.82 -4.82 1.37
N LEU A 98 4.80 -3.48 1.40
CA LEU A 98 4.13 -2.65 0.40
C LEU A 98 4.97 -2.44 -0.85
N THR A 99 6.29 -2.64 -0.77
CA THR A 99 7.22 -2.43 -1.89
C THR A 99 6.88 -3.27 -3.11
N PRO A 100 6.57 -4.58 -3.01
CA PRO A 100 6.10 -5.37 -4.16
C PRO A 100 4.86 -4.79 -4.83
N MET A 101 3.90 -4.29 -4.02
CA MET A 101 2.66 -3.72 -4.55
C MET A 101 2.91 -2.47 -5.40
N LEU A 102 3.91 -1.67 -5.03
CA LEU A 102 4.30 -0.47 -5.78
C LEU A 102 4.78 -0.80 -7.20
N PHE A 103 5.42 -1.96 -7.39
CA PHE A 103 5.83 -2.45 -8.72
C PHE A 103 4.70 -3.14 -9.48
N VAL A 104 3.83 -3.87 -8.78
CA VAL A 104 2.74 -4.64 -9.40
C VAL A 104 1.60 -3.74 -9.86
N LEU A 105 1.29 -2.67 -9.12
CA LEU A 105 0.20 -1.74 -9.44
C LEU A 105 0.24 -1.17 -10.87
N PRO A 106 1.34 -0.58 -11.36
CA PRO A 106 1.38 -0.04 -12.72
C PRO A 106 1.21 -1.13 -13.78
N ILE A 107 1.72 -2.34 -13.53
CA ILE A 107 1.58 -3.48 -14.44
C ILE A 107 0.11 -3.89 -14.53
N ILE A 108 -0.56 -4.07 -13.38
CA ILE A 108 -1.99 -4.39 -13.34
C ILE A 108 -2.81 -3.28 -13.99
N ALA A 109 -2.48 -2.01 -13.75
CA ALA A 109 -3.16 -0.88 -14.37
C ALA A 109 -3.09 -0.95 -15.90
N ILE A 110 -1.91 -1.19 -16.47
CA ILE A 110 -1.74 -1.33 -17.92
C ILE A 110 -2.52 -2.52 -18.47
N ILE A 111 -2.47 -3.68 -17.80
CA ILE A 111 -3.16 -4.91 -18.25
C ILE A 111 -4.69 -4.76 -18.15
N SER A 112 -5.19 -4.08 -17.11
CA SER A 112 -6.62 -3.89 -16.90
C SER A 112 -7.22 -2.75 -17.72
N LEU A 113 -6.40 -1.82 -18.21
CA LEU A 113 -6.86 -0.63 -18.95
C LEU A 113 -7.74 -0.97 -20.17
N PRO A 114 -7.42 -1.95 -21.04
CA PRO A 114 -8.31 -2.36 -22.14
C PRO A 114 -9.67 -2.86 -21.66
N ILE A 115 -9.69 -3.62 -20.56
CA ILE A 115 -10.93 -4.15 -19.97
C ILE A 115 -11.78 -3.00 -19.44
N ILE A 116 -11.17 -2.03 -18.76
CA ILE A 116 -11.86 -0.83 -18.26
C ILE A 116 -12.44 -0.01 -19.40
N ILE A 117 -11.66 0.22 -20.47
CA ILE A 117 -12.10 0.95 -21.67
C ILE A 117 -13.33 0.29 -22.29
N LEU A 118 -13.37 -1.05 -22.34
CA LEU A 118 -14.53 -1.80 -22.83
C LEU A 118 -15.68 -1.86 -21.82
N GLY A 119 -15.38 -1.85 -20.51
CA GLY A 119 -16.39 -1.91 -19.45
C GLY A 119 -17.21 -0.62 -19.31
N ILE A 120 -16.58 0.55 -19.46
CA ILE A 120 -17.25 1.85 -19.36
C ILE A 120 -18.48 1.97 -20.30
N PRO A 121 -18.40 1.70 -21.61
CA PRO A 121 -19.56 1.81 -22.50
C PRO A 121 -20.66 0.80 -22.15
N VAL A 122 -20.31 -0.40 -21.67
CA VAL A 122 -21.29 -1.39 -21.21
C VAL A 122 -22.03 -0.87 -19.97
N LEU A 123 -21.31 -0.31 -18.99
CA LEU A 123 -21.91 0.30 -17.81
C LEU A 123 -22.81 1.48 -18.18
N TYR A 124 -22.40 2.32 -19.13
CA TYR A 124 -23.21 3.43 -19.62
C TYR A 124 -24.50 2.94 -20.29
N ILE A 125 -24.43 1.92 -21.15
CA ILE A 125 -25.63 1.31 -21.75
C ILE A 125 -26.55 0.76 -20.65
N LEU A 126 -25.99 0.11 -19.63
CA LEU A 126 -26.75 -0.42 -18.51
C LEU A 126 -27.45 0.70 -17.72
N GLU A 127 -26.78 1.81 -17.43
CA GLU A 127 -27.38 3.00 -16.81
C GLU A 127 -28.55 3.53 -17.65
N VAL A 128 -28.33 3.69 -18.95
CA VAL A 128 -29.38 4.17 -19.88
C VAL A 128 -30.58 3.23 -19.86
N ILE A 129 -30.36 1.92 -19.93
CA ILE A 129 -31.43 0.92 -19.99
C ILE A 129 -32.15 0.81 -18.64
N ILE A 130 -31.43 0.62 -17.54
CA ILE A 130 -32.02 0.34 -16.23
C ILE A 130 -32.63 1.61 -15.62
N ILE A 131 -31.89 2.72 -15.62
CA ILE A 131 -32.24 3.95 -14.91
C ILE A 131 -32.98 4.90 -15.84
N ARG A 132 -32.36 5.35 -16.93
CA ARG A 132 -32.95 6.42 -17.78
C ARG A 132 -34.23 5.97 -18.48
N LYS A 133 -34.29 4.73 -18.97
CA LYS A 133 -35.51 4.15 -19.54
C LYS A 133 -36.52 3.66 -18.49
N ARG A 134 -36.29 3.94 -17.21
CA ARG A 134 -37.14 3.56 -16.08
C ARG A 134 -37.49 2.06 -16.05
N LEU A 135 -36.67 1.19 -16.63
CA LEU A 135 -36.91 -0.26 -16.61
C LEU A 135 -36.90 -0.81 -15.19
N LEU A 136 -36.05 -0.25 -14.32
CA LEU A 136 -36.00 -0.61 -12.92
C LEU A 136 -37.34 -0.32 -12.23
N ILE A 137 -37.84 0.92 -12.36
CA ILE A 137 -39.11 1.37 -11.78
C ILE A 137 -40.27 0.55 -12.36
N ASN A 138 -40.29 0.34 -13.67
CA ASN A 138 -41.33 -0.46 -14.33
C ASN A 138 -41.34 -1.92 -13.87
N SER A 139 -40.16 -2.50 -13.62
CA SER A 139 -40.06 -3.89 -13.13
C SER A 139 -40.50 -3.99 -11.68
N ILE A 140 -40.15 -3.00 -10.85
CA ILE A 140 -40.58 -2.91 -9.45
C ILE A 140 -42.11 -2.77 -9.37
N ASN A 141 -42.71 -1.85 -10.12
CA ASN A 141 -44.15 -1.63 -10.13
C ASN A 141 -44.92 -2.89 -10.61
N LYS A 142 -44.37 -3.62 -11.60
CA LYS A 142 -44.95 -4.89 -12.05
C LYS A 142 -44.88 -5.97 -10.97
N LEU A 143 -43.77 -6.07 -10.23
CA LEU A 143 -43.63 -6.98 -9.10
C LEU A 143 -44.58 -6.60 -7.96
N GLU A 144 -44.73 -5.32 -7.66
CA GLU A 144 -45.65 -4.80 -6.65
C GLU A 144 -47.12 -5.16 -6.97
N THR A 145 -47.50 -5.01 -8.24
CA THR A 145 -48.84 -5.39 -8.73
C THR A 145 -49.07 -6.90 -8.61
N TRP A 146 -48.02 -7.73 -8.77
CA TRP A 146 -48.12 -9.18 -8.72
C TRP A 146 -48.09 -9.74 -7.28
N PHE A 147 -47.34 -9.11 -6.37
CA PHE A 147 -47.22 -9.51 -4.97
C PHE A 147 -48.17 -8.77 -4.02
N GLY A 148 -48.95 -7.79 -4.50
CA GLY A 148 -49.99 -7.09 -3.75
C GLY A 148 -49.49 -6.32 -2.52
N LYS A 149 -48.19 -6.00 -2.45
CA LYS A 149 -47.55 -5.43 -1.27
C LYS A 149 -46.99 -4.05 -1.59
N GLN A 150 -47.63 -3.01 -1.06
CA GLN A 150 -47.30 -1.61 -1.36
C GLN A 150 -45.89 -1.21 -0.90
N ILE A 151 -45.13 -0.57 -1.78
CA ILE A 151 -43.81 -0.01 -1.47
C ILE A 151 -44.01 1.38 -0.87
N ILE A 152 -43.54 1.58 0.37
CA ILE A 152 -43.51 2.90 1.01
C ILE A 152 -42.51 3.76 0.24
N HIS A 153 -43.02 4.69 -0.57
CA HIS A 153 -42.22 5.64 -1.34
C HIS A 153 -41.41 6.54 -0.39
N ILE A 154 -40.07 6.48 -0.46
CA ILE A 154 -39.21 7.48 0.18
C ILE A 154 -39.22 8.72 -0.73
N PRO A 155 -39.63 9.91 -0.24
CA PRO A 155 -39.78 11.10 -1.08
C PRO A 155 -38.47 11.47 -1.76
N ASP A 156 -38.62 11.93 -3.01
CA ASP A 156 -37.54 12.40 -3.87
C ASP A 156 -36.87 13.61 -3.21
N ALA A 157 -35.57 13.52 -2.93
CA ALA A 157 -34.80 14.65 -2.45
C ALA A 157 -34.53 15.56 -3.65
N GLY A 158 -35.45 16.50 -3.87
CA GLY A 158 -35.42 17.44 -5.00
C GLY A 158 -34.04 18.06 -5.21
N SER A 159 -33.45 17.75 -6.35
CA SER A 159 -32.35 18.52 -6.93
C SER A 159 -32.88 19.33 -8.11
N ASP A 160 -33.76 20.28 -7.81
CA ASP A 160 -33.99 21.44 -8.68
C ASP A 160 -32.83 22.40 -8.45
N HIS A 161 -31.77 22.22 -9.23
CA HIS A 161 -30.77 23.28 -9.44
C HIS A 161 -31.08 23.94 -10.79
N CYS A 162 -31.49 25.21 -10.70
CA CYS A 162 -31.64 26.14 -11.82
C CYS A 162 -30.33 26.35 -12.59
#